data_AF-G3UAN3-F1
#
_entry.id   AF-G3UAN3-F1
#
_cell.length_a   1.000
_cell.length_b   1.000
_cell.length_c   1.000
_cell.angle_alpha   90.00
_cell.angle_beta   90.00
_cell.angle_gamma   90.00
#
_symmetry.space_group_name_H-M   'P 1'
#
loop_
_entity.id
_entity.type
_entity.pdbx_description
1 polymer ?
#
loop_
_entity_poly.entity_id
_entity_poly.type
_entity_poly.pdbx_seq_one_letter_code
_entity_poly.pdbx_strand_id
1 'polypeptide(L)'
;VKESSSQSKKSTPQTNSLDPESSRRHFRSFYYPEAVGPLQAVSQLQELCRQWLKPEIHSKEQILELLVLEQFLAILPRELQTQIQKHHPQSIEEAVALVQQFQGKSDQRRNEAWHSGDWAPPR
;
A
#
# COMPACT_ATOMS: atom_id res chain seq x y z
N VAL A 1 -7.76 -49.94 32.60
CA VAL A 1 -7.02 -49.92 31.31
C VAL A 1 -7.14 -48.52 30.76
N LYS A 2 -6.01 -47.91 30.41
CA LYS A 2 -5.87 -46.49 30.07
C LYS A 2 -6.46 -46.19 28.69
N GLU A 3 -7.07 -45.01 28.62
CA GLU A 3 -7.58 -44.28 27.47
C GLU A 3 -6.51 -44.12 26.37
N SER A 4 -6.92 -44.21 25.10
CA SER A 4 -6.13 -43.70 23.97
C SER A 4 -7.07 -43.21 22.88
N SER A 5 -7.57 -41.99 23.10
CA SER A 5 -8.19 -41.17 22.07
C SER A 5 -7.10 -40.64 21.15
N SER A 6 -7.05 -41.14 19.91
CA SER A 6 -6.09 -40.71 18.89
C SER A 6 -6.64 -39.49 18.16
N GLN A 7 -6.25 -38.29 18.63
CA GLN A 7 -6.62 -37.04 17.98
C GLN A 7 -5.62 -36.72 16.86
N SER A 8 -6.00 -37.05 15.62
CA SER A 8 -5.27 -36.63 14.42
C SER A 8 -5.30 -35.10 14.30
N LYS A 9 -4.13 -34.47 14.43
CA LYS A 9 -3.94 -33.04 14.17
C LYS A 9 -4.09 -32.80 12.67
N LYS A 10 -5.21 -32.21 12.28
CA LYS A 10 -5.46 -31.72 10.94
C LYS A 10 -4.71 -30.40 10.76
N SER A 11 -3.60 -30.45 10.04
CA SER A 11 -2.89 -29.26 9.57
C SER A 11 -3.77 -28.56 8.55
N THR A 12 -4.46 -27.49 8.97
CA THR A 12 -5.09 -26.54 8.07
C THR A 12 -3.98 -25.78 7.32
N PRO A 13 -3.97 -25.72 5.99
CA PRO A 13 -3.13 -24.77 5.28
C PRO A 13 -3.65 -23.39 5.64
N GLN A 14 -2.89 -22.67 6.45
CA GLN A 14 -3.14 -21.26 6.70
C GLN A 14 -2.97 -20.55 5.35
N THR A 15 -4.09 -20.15 4.75
CA THR A 15 -4.13 -19.15 3.69
C THR A 15 -3.63 -17.84 4.30
N ASN A 16 -2.31 -17.71 4.40
CA ASN A 16 -1.64 -16.46 4.69
C ASN A 16 -1.82 -15.57 3.45
N SER A 17 -3.03 -15.04 3.24
CA SER A 17 -3.19 -13.95 2.29
C SER A 17 -2.48 -12.76 2.92
N LEU A 18 -1.22 -12.55 2.52
CA LEU A 18 -0.50 -11.34 2.85
C LEU A 18 -1.38 -10.15 2.44
N ASP A 19 -1.32 -9.10 3.24
CA ASP A 19 -1.92 -7.82 2.92
C ASP A 19 -1.47 -7.37 1.50
N PRO A 20 -2.38 -6.94 0.59
CA PRO A 20 -2.02 -6.60 -0.79
C PRO A 20 -0.89 -5.59 -0.92
N GLU A 21 -0.81 -4.63 0.00
CA GLU A 21 0.24 -3.62 0.05
C GLU A 21 1.60 -4.23 0.42
N SER A 22 1.62 -5.26 1.28
CA SER A 22 2.82 -6.04 1.58
C SER A 22 3.31 -6.83 0.35
N SER A 23 2.42 -7.50 -0.37
CA SER A 23 2.77 -8.22 -1.61
C SER A 23 3.25 -7.27 -2.70
N ARG A 24 2.65 -6.07 -2.83
CA ARG A 24 3.12 -5.02 -3.74
C ARG A 24 4.56 -4.62 -3.43
N ARG A 25 4.86 -4.33 -2.16
CA ARG A 25 6.21 -3.93 -1.74
C ARG A 25 7.22 -5.01 -2.09
N HIS A 26 6.92 -6.28 -1.77
CA HIS A 26 7.79 -7.40 -2.13
C HIS A 26 7.95 -7.57 -3.64
N PHE A 27 6.89 -7.40 -4.43
CA PHE A 27 6.97 -7.44 -5.89
C PHE A 27 7.92 -6.38 -6.43
N ARG A 28 7.81 -5.14 -5.95
CA ARG A 28 8.62 -3.99 -6.42
C ARG A 28 10.07 -4.03 -5.91
N SER A 29 10.29 -4.56 -4.71
CA SER A 29 11.62 -4.71 -4.11
C SER A 29 12.27 -6.06 -4.41
N PHE A 30 11.65 -6.88 -5.26
CA PHE A 30 12.17 -8.21 -5.57
C PHE A 30 13.55 -8.08 -6.21
N TYR A 31 14.53 -8.80 -5.65
CA TYR A 31 15.89 -8.88 -6.18
C TYR A 31 16.11 -10.27 -6.76
N TYR A 32 16.75 -10.35 -7.94
CA TYR A 32 17.08 -11.61 -8.59
C TYR A 32 18.23 -12.32 -7.86
N PRO A 33 18.01 -13.46 -7.17
CA PRO A 33 19.08 -14.13 -6.45
C PRO A 33 19.84 -15.09 -7.37
N GLU A 34 21.16 -15.10 -7.27
CA GLU A 34 22.08 -15.85 -8.12
C GLU A 34 21.82 -17.38 -8.08
N ALA A 35 21.25 -17.89 -6.98
CA ALA A 35 20.97 -19.31 -6.76
C ALA A 35 19.60 -19.80 -7.29
N VAL A 36 18.68 -18.90 -7.64
CA VAL A 36 17.25 -19.24 -7.86
C VAL A 36 16.94 -19.44 -9.36
N GLY A 37 17.73 -18.83 -10.25
CA GLY A 37 17.56 -19.00 -11.69
C GLY A 37 16.36 -18.21 -12.27
N PRO A 38 16.33 -17.97 -13.59
CA PRO A 38 15.37 -17.07 -14.23
C PRO A 38 13.92 -17.55 -14.14
N LEU A 39 13.69 -18.85 -14.33
CA LEU A 39 12.33 -19.42 -14.31
C LEU A 39 11.67 -19.28 -12.93
N GLN A 40 12.41 -19.62 -11.88
CA GLN A 40 11.88 -19.54 -10.52
C GLN A 40 11.72 -18.08 -10.07
N ALA A 41 12.61 -17.17 -10.49
CA ALA A 41 12.43 -15.73 -10.25
C ALA A 41 11.13 -15.20 -10.90
N VAL A 42 10.84 -15.58 -12.15
CA VAL A 42 9.58 -15.20 -12.81
C VAL A 42 8.37 -15.80 -12.09
N SER A 43 8.42 -17.07 -11.68
CA SER A 43 7.32 -17.68 -10.93
C SER A 43 7.03 -16.96 -9.61
N GLN A 44 8.07 -16.53 -8.87
CA GLN A 44 7.90 -15.76 -7.64
C GLN A 44 7.31 -14.36 -7.90
N LEU A 45 7.78 -13.67 -8.95
CA LEU A 45 7.22 -12.39 -9.36
C LEU A 45 5.74 -12.51 -9.76
N GLN A 46 5.37 -13.59 -10.47
CA GLN A 46 3.97 -13.85 -10.84
C GLN A 46 3.09 -14.06 -9.61
N GLU A 47 3.54 -14.85 -8.63
CA GLU A 47 2.81 -15.08 -7.39
C GLU A 47 2.61 -13.77 -6.60
N LEU A 48 3.68 -12.99 -6.42
CA LEU A 48 3.60 -11.69 -5.75
C LEU A 48 2.66 -10.72 -6.48
N CYS A 49 2.71 -10.70 -7.81
CA CYS A 49 1.83 -9.88 -8.64
C CYS A 49 0.36 -10.30 -8.48
N ARG A 50 0.05 -11.60 -8.47
CA ARG A 50 -1.31 -12.10 -8.22
C ARG A 50 -1.81 -11.76 -6.82
N GLN A 51 -0.97 -11.91 -5.80
CA GLN A 51 -1.36 -11.57 -4.42
C GLN A 51 -1.63 -10.06 -4.24
N TRP A 52 -0.88 -9.22 -4.94
CA TRP A 52 -1.09 -7.77 -4.96
C TRP A 52 -2.35 -7.39 -5.75
N LEU A 53 -2.44 -7.78 -7.02
CA LEU A 53 -3.48 -7.30 -7.94
C LEU A 53 -4.77 -8.13 -7.91
N LYS A 54 -4.74 -9.33 -7.33
CA LYS A 54 -5.88 -10.26 -7.16
C LYS A 54 -6.79 -10.35 -8.38
N PRO A 55 -6.27 -10.78 -9.55
CA PRO A 55 -7.03 -10.86 -10.79
C PRO A 55 -8.22 -11.83 -10.74
N GLU A 56 -8.32 -12.67 -9.70
CA GLU A 56 -9.45 -13.56 -9.46
C GLU A 56 -10.71 -12.82 -8.99
N ILE A 57 -10.56 -11.62 -8.43
CA ILE A 57 -11.66 -10.81 -7.89
C ILE A 57 -11.71 -9.38 -8.45
N HIS A 58 -10.61 -8.88 -9.03
CA HIS A 58 -10.56 -7.57 -9.66
C HIS A 58 -10.74 -7.65 -11.17
N SER A 59 -11.58 -6.78 -11.72
CA SER A 59 -11.66 -6.55 -13.15
C SER A 59 -10.38 -5.89 -13.69
N LYS A 60 -10.22 -5.89 -15.01
CA LYS A 60 -9.11 -5.19 -15.68
C LYS A 60 -9.06 -3.72 -15.27
N GLU A 61 -10.21 -3.06 -15.24
CA GLU A 61 -10.36 -1.65 -14.90
C GLU A 61 -9.92 -1.40 -13.45
N GLN A 62 -10.35 -2.25 -12.52
CA GLN A 62 -9.92 -2.17 -11.12
C GLN A 62 -8.41 -2.39 -10.96
N ILE A 63 -7.82 -3.32 -11.72
CA ILE A 63 -6.36 -3.51 -11.74
C ILE A 63 -5.66 -2.24 -12.23
N LEU A 64 -6.16 -1.61 -13.30
CA LEU A 64 -5.60 -0.35 -13.81
C LEU A 64 -5.71 0.77 -12.77
N GLU A 65 -6.84 0.87 -12.07
CA GLU A 65 -7.03 1.84 -10.98
C GLU A 65 -6.03 1.64 -9.85
N LEU A 66 -5.75 0.40 -9.44
CA LEU A 66 -4.73 0.10 -8.43
C LEU A 66 -3.32 0.54 -8.86
N LEU A 67 -2.98 0.34 -10.14
CA LEU A 67 -1.70 0.79 -10.70
C LEU A 67 -1.61 2.33 -10.75
N VAL A 68 -2.71 3.00 -11.12
CA VAL A 68 -2.78 4.47 -11.13
C VAL A 68 -2.70 5.01 -9.69
N LEU A 69 -3.37 4.37 -8.73
CA LEU A 69 -3.28 4.72 -7.32
C LEU A 69 -1.85 4.60 -6.80
N GLU A 70 -1.17 3.48 -7.07
CA GLU A 70 0.25 3.30 -6.72
C GLU A 70 1.10 4.45 -7.27
N GLN A 71 0.95 4.75 -8.57
CA GLN A 71 1.72 5.81 -9.21
C GLN A 71 1.37 7.19 -8.66
N PHE A 72 0.09 7.47 -8.40
CA PHE A 72 -0.37 8.72 -7.83
C PHE A 72 0.27 8.96 -6.47
N LEU A 73 0.25 7.96 -5.58
CA LEU A 73 0.88 8.06 -4.27
C LEU A 73 2.40 8.27 -4.37
N ALA A 74 3.07 7.66 -5.36
CA ALA A 74 4.51 7.76 -5.55
C ALA A 74 4.98 9.14 -6.04
N ILE A 75 4.17 9.87 -6.80
CA ILE A 75 4.54 11.20 -7.35
C ILE A 75 4.23 12.37 -6.40
N LEU A 76 3.51 12.13 -5.30
CA LEU A 76 3.18 13.18 -4.35
C LEU A 76 4.45 13.76 -3.70
N PRO A 77 4.47 15.07 -3.37
CA PRO A 77 5.50 15.64 -2.50
C PRO A 77 5.64 14.88 -1.18
N ARG A 78 6.84 14.85 -0.59
CA ARG A 78 7.15 14.06 0.61
C ARG A 78 6.27 14.42 1.81
N GLU A 79 5.91 15.69 1.92
CA GLU A 79 5.05 16.24 2.97
C GLU A 79 3.66 15.61 2.91
N LEU A 80 3.11 15.49 1.70
CA LEU A 80 1.80 14.87 1.46
C LEU A 80 1.86 13.35 1.57
N GLN A 81 2.90 12.71 1.03
CA GLN A 81 3.08 11.25 1.15
C GLN A 81 3.05 10.79 2.61
N THR A 82 3.78 11.47 3.50
CA THR A 82 3.87 11.09 4.91
C THR A 82 2.53 11.21 5.64
N GLN A 83 1.68 12.17 5.26
CA GLN A 83 0.35 12.33 5.81
C GLN A 83 -0.61 11.27 5.26
N ILE A 84 -0.60 11.07 3.93
CA ILE A 84 -1.55 10.19 3.24
C ILE A 84 -1.27 8.71 3.51
N GLN A 85 0.00 8.30 3.62
CA GLN A 85 0.34 6.90 3.90
C GLN A 85 -0.23 6.39 5.22
N LYS A 86 -0.49 7.27 6.21
CA LYS A 86 -1.13 6.88 7.48
C LYS A 86 -2.58 6.44 7.31
N HIS A 87 -3.24 6.85 6.23
CA HIS A 87 -4.62 6.53 5.95
C HIS A 87 -4.79 5.30 5.05
N HIS A 88 -3.71 4.78 4.45
CA HIS A 88 -3.73 3.59 3.59
C HIS A 88 -4.84 3.60 2.51
N PRO A 89 -4.93 4.66 1.69
CA PRO A 89 -6.04 4.81 0.75
C PRO A 89 -6.14 3.61 -0.19
N GLN A 90 -7.36 3.11 -0.37
CA GLN A 90 -7.65 1.93 -1.21
C GLN A 90 -8.16 2.31 -2.60
N SER A 91 -8.49 3.58 -2.83
CA SER A 91 -8.94 4.11 -4.11
C SER A 91 -8.31 5.45 -4.46
N ILE A 92 -8.37 5.81 -5.74
CA ILE A 92 -7.87 7.10 -6.25
C ILE A 92 -8.69 8.25 -5.64
N GLU A 93 -10.00 8.09 -5.55
CA GLU A 93 -10.92 9.10 -5.00
C GLU A 93 -10.58 9.40 -3.54
N GLU A 94 -10.32 8.36 -2.75
CA GLU A 94 -9.89 8.51 -1.36
C GLU A 94 -8.55 9.25 -1.27
N ALA A 95 -7.57 8.84 -2.08
CA ALA A 95 -6.26 9.48 -2.11
C ALA A 95 -6.36 10.96 -2.51
N VAL A 96 -7.17 11.30 -3.52
CA VAL A 96 -7.40 12.68 -3.97
C VAL A 96 -8.09 13.51 -2.89
N ALA A 97 -9.12 12.98 -2.23
CA ALA A 97 -9.81 13.67 -1.15
C ALA A 97 -8.85 13.99 0.01
N LEU A 98 -7.95 13.07 0.36
CA LEU A 98 -6.92 13.29 1.37
C LEU A 98 -5.92 14.37 0.94
N VAL A 99 -5.42 14.33 -0.31
CA VAL A 99 -4.53 15.38 -0.86
C VAL A 99 -5.17 16.76 -0.72
N GLN A 100 -6.42 16.92 -1.18
CA GLN A 100 -7.15 18.18 -1.11
C GLN A 100 -7.31 18.66 0.33
N GLN A 101 -7.62 17.75 1.26
CA GLN A 101 -7.75 18.08 2.68
C GLN A 101 -6.44 18.60 3.28
N PHE A 102 -5.30 17.99 2.95
CA PHE A 102 -4.00 18.41 3.48
C PHE A 102 -3.49 19.70 2.83
N GLN A 103 -3.77 19.92 1.55
CA GLN A 103 -3.47 21.19 0.87
C GLN A 103 -4.29 22.35 1.47
N GLY A 104 -5.60 22.16 1.65
CA GLY A 104 -6.46 23.18 2.27
C GLY A 104 -6.08 23.54 3.71
N LYS A 105 -5.64 22.56 4.52
CA LYS A 105 -5.13 22.80 5.88
C LYS A 105 -3.84 23.63 5.89
N SER A 106 -2.98 23.46 4.89
CA SER A 106 -1.73 24.21 4.79
C SER A 106 -1.98 25.69 4.44
N ASP A 107 -2.94 25.96 3.55
CA ASP A 107 -3.35 27.32 3.21
C ASP A 107 -4.08 28.00 4.37
N GLN A 108 -4.94 27.27 5.10
CA GLN A 108 -5.64 27.79 6.27
C GLN A 108 -4.67 28.20 7.40
N ARG A 109 -3.68 27.37 7.75
CA ARG A 109 -2.69 27.75 8.78
C ARG A 109 -1.87 28.97 8.36
N ARG A 110 -1.52 29.07 7.07
CA ARG A 110 -0.82 30.25 6.56
C ARG A 110 -1.70 31.49 6.72
N ASN A 111 -2.98 31.40 6.38
CA ASN A 111 -3.95 32.50 6.49
C ASN A 111 -4.23 32.91 7.95
N GLU A 112 -4.29 31.95 8.88
CA GLU A 112 -4.45 32.23 10.31
C GLU A 112 -3.22 32.92 10.93
N ALA A 113 -2.01 32.62 10.46
CA ALA A 113 -0.79 33.32 10.90
C ALA A 113 -0.78 34.80 10.52
N TRP A 114 -1.43 35.19 9.40
CA TRP A 114 -1.62 36.60 9.03
C TRP A 114 -2.66 37.29 9.92
N HIS A 115 -3.67 36.57 10.39
CA HIS A 115 -4.76 37.13 11.21
C HIS A 115 -4.47 37.11 12.72
N SER A 116 -3.55 36.27 13.20
CA SER A 116 -3.17 36.18 14.61
C SER A 116 -2.17 37.26 15.07
N GLY A 117 -1.72 38.16 14.19
CA GLY A 117 -0.86 39.30 14.55
C GLY A 117 0.61 38.96 14.85
N ASP A 118 1.01 37.69 14.77
CA ASP A 118 2.38 37.23 15.09
C ASP A 118 3.36 37.28 13.90
N TRP A 119 2.91 37.67 12.70
CA TRP A 119 3.77 37.75 11.53
C TRP A 119 4.68 39.00 11.56
N ALA A 120 6.00 38.80 11.66
CA ALA A 120 7.02 39.81 11.43
C ALA A 120 7.83 39.48 10.15
N PRO A 121 7.87 40.37 9.13
CA PRO A 121 8.62 40.12 7.91
C PRO A 121 10.14 40.22 8.14
N PRO A 122 10.96 39.40 7.44
CA PRO A 122 12.42 39.48 7.54
C PRO A 122 12.94 40.79 6.92
N ARG A 123 13.95 41.38 7.56
CA ARG A 123 14.65 42.61 7.14
C ARG A 123 15.61 42.38 5.99
#